data_AF-A0A229VWA5-F1
#
_entry.id   AF-A0A229VWA5-F1
#
_cell.length_a   1.000
_cell.length_b   1.000
_cell.length_c   1.000
_cell.angle_alpha   90.00
_cell.angle_beta   90.00
_cell.angle_gamma   90.00
#
_symmetry.space_group_name_H-M   'P 1'
#
loop_
_entity.id
_entity.type
_entity.pdbx_description
1 polymer ?
#
loop_
_entity_poly.entity_id
_entity_poly.type
_entity_poly.pdbx_seq_one_letter_code
_entity_poly.pdbx_strand_id
1 'polypeptide(L)'
;MSRQITKGKPVPPGRIGDVILANEWLAHQLGRPLRAAEAQTFGRMCLEALRRRYGQNLEPYTIRVGEESSQRTAYLHPENQPILMTALNQYRQCKSYKRIEAQIRAEQENQA
;
A
#
# COMPACT_ATOMS: atom_id res chain seq x y z
N MET A 1 -3.11 25.03 5.81
CA MET A 1 -4.17 24.47 4.93
C MET A 1 -3.98 22.96 4.85
N SER A 2 -4.82 22.18 5.53
CA SER A 2 -4.79 20.72 5.44
C SER A 2 -5.19 20.33 4.01
N ARG A 3 -4.22 19.88 3.20
CA ARG A 3 -4.51 19.30 1.89
C ARG A 3 -5.37 18.06 2.15
N GLN A 4 -6.69 18.16 1.98
CA GLN A 4 -7.53 16.99 1.78
C GLN A 4 -6.90 16.23 0.62
N ILE A 5 -6.39 15.04 0.90
CA ILE A 5 -5.97 14.10 -0.13
C ILE A 5 -7.25 13.79 -0.89
N THR A 6 -7.38 14.37 -2.10
CA THR A 6 -8.48 14.05 -3.00
C THR A 6 -8.53 12.53 -3.13
N LYS A 7 -9.68 11.96 -2.77
CA LYS A 7 -9.90 10.52 -2.93
C LYS A 7 -9.85 10.28 -4.44
N GLY A 8 -8.86 9.51 -4.88
CA GLY A 8 -8.65 9.26 -6.30
C GLY A 8 -9.87 8.61 -6.96
N LYS A 9 -9.91 8.64 -8.28
CA LYS A 9 -11.07 8.20 -9.08
C LYS A 9 -11.49 6.77 -8.70
N PRO A 10 -12.79 6.44 -8.73
CA PRO A 10 -13.22 5.07 -8.49
C PRO A 10 -12.65 4.13 -9.56
N VAL A 11 -12.34 2.88 -9.17
CA VAL A 11 -11.94 1.83 -10.11
C VAL A 11 -13.01 1.67 -11.20
N PRO A 12 -12.62 1.57 -12.49
CA PRO A 12 -13.57 1.29 -13.57
C PRO A 12 -14.31 -0.04 -13.36
N PRO A 13 -15.64 -0.13 -13.58
CA PRO A 13 -16.44 -1.32 -13.28
C PRO A 13 -15.92 -2.63 -13.89
N GLY A 14 -15.42 -2.58 -15.14
CA GLY A 14 -14.85 -3.75 -15.83
C GLY A 14 -13.43 -4.15 -15.39
N ARG A 15 -12.83 -3.41 -14.45
CA ARG A 15 -11.45 -3.64 -13.95
C ARG A 15 -11.41 -4.00 -12.47
N ILE A 16 -12.56 -4.21 -11.82
CA ILE A 16 -12.64 -4.56 -10.40
C ILE A 16 -11.90 -5.87 -10.11
N GLY A 17 -11.96 -6.85 -11.03
CA GLY A 17 -11.25 -8.13 -10.90
C GLY A 17 -9.71 -7.99 -10.96
N ASP A 18 -9.21 -6.88 -11.49
CA ASP A 18 -7.77 -6.61 -11.59
C ASP A 18 -7.24 -5.75 -10.42
N VAL A 19 -8.07 -5.51 -9.41
CA VAL A 19 -7.71 -4.62 -8.30
C VAL A 19 -6.71 -5.29 -7.37
N ILE A 20 -5.64 -4.56 -7.11
CA ILE A 20 -4.67 -4.85 -6.07
C ILE A 20 -4.85 -3.84 -4.95
N LEU A 21 -5.21 -4.33 -3.77
CA LEU A 21 -5.21 -3.55 -2.54
C LEU A 21 -3.81 -3.54 -1.95
N ALA A 22 -3.18 -2.36 -1.86
CA ALA A 22 -1.76 -2.24 -1.53
C ALA A 22 -1.38 -2.91 -0.21
N ASN A 23 -2.23 -2.76 0.82
CA ASN A 23 -1.99 -3.32 2.14
C ASN A 23 -2.12 -4.85 2.15
N GLU A 24 -3.15 -5.39 1.49
CA GLU A 24 -3.35 -6.85 1.42
C GLU A 24 -2.23 -7.51 0.60
N TRP A 25 -1.87 -6.86 -0.51
CA TRP A 25 -0.73 -7.28 -1.32
C TRP A 25 0.57 -7.24 -0.53
N LEU A 26 0.85 -6.17 0.22
CA LEU A 26 2.06 -6.09 1.04
C LEU A 26 2.06 -7.18 2.14
N ALA A 27 0.94 -7.39 2.84
CA ALA A 27 0.82 -8.43 3.86
C ALA A 27 1.18 -9.81 3.27
N HIS A 28 0.65 -10.11 2.09
CA HIS A 28 0.98 -11.33 1.36
C HIS A 28 2.48 -11.40 0.97
N GLN A 29 3.07 -10.30 0.49
CA GLN A 29 4.50 -10.25 0.14
C GLN A 29 5.45 -10.37 1.35
N LEU A 30 4.99 -10.00 2.55
CA LEU A 30 5.76 -10.14 3.78
C LEU A 30 5.48 -11.45 4.52
N GLY A 31 4.44 -12.20 4.13
CA GLY A 31 4.04 -13.44 4.79
C GLY A 31 3.53 -13.25 6.22
N ARG A 32 3.07 -12.05 6.58
CA ARG A 32 2.61 -11.71 7.94
C ARG A 32 1.61 -10.55 7.94
N PRO A 33 0.79 -10.41 9.00
CA PRO A 33 -0.05 -9.23 9.17
C PRO A 33 0.79 -7.95 9.27
N LEU A 34 0.21 -6.85 8.78
CA LEU A 34 0.83 -5.53 8.81
C LEU A 34 0.48 -4.78 10.09
N ARG A 35 1.45 -4.08 10.65
CA ARG A 35 1.18 -3.02 11.64
C ARG A 35 0.62 -1.79 10.95
N ALA A 36 -0.18 -1.01 11.67
CA ALA A 36 -0.81 0.21 11.14
C ALA A 36 0.23 1.20 10.53
N ALA A 37 1.40 1.32 11.15
CA ALA A 37 2.49 2.17 10.66
C ALA A 37 3.09 1.70 9.32
N GLU A 38 3.07 0.39 9.04
CA GLU A 38 3.55 -0.18 7.78
C GLU A 38 2.60 0.17 6.64
N ALA A 39 1.30 0.01 6.86
CA ALA A 39 0.26 0.36 5.89
C ALA A 39 0.36 1.84 5.46
N GLN A 40 0.55 2.76 6.42
CA GLN A 40 0.70 4.18 6.13
C GLN A 40 1.99 4.49 5.35
N THR A 41 3.12 3.93 5.81
CA THR A 41 4.43 4.16 5.18
C THR A 41 4.44 3.62 3.75
N PHE A 42 3.97 2.39 3.56
CA PHE A 42 3.94 1.74 2.27
C PHE A 42 2.97 2.42 1.30
N GLY A 43 1.77 2.80 1.76
CA GLY A 43 0.81 3.55 0.94
C GLY A 43 1.41 4.86 0.41
N ARG A 44 2.17 5.59 1.24
CA ARG A 44 2.89 6.78 0.81
C ARG A 44 3.95 6.47 -0.25
N MET A 45 4.74 5.42 -0.07
CA MET A 45 5.76 5.02 -1.05
C MET A 45 5.14 4.61 -2.39
N CYS A 46 4.01 3.90 -2.37
CA CYS A 46 3.28 3.54 -3.58
C CYS A 46 2.78 4.79 -4.33
N LEU A 47 2.24 5.79 -3.62
CA LEU A 47 1.83 7.06 -4.22
C LEU A 47 3.01 7.83 -4.80
N GLU A 48 4.14 7.91 -4.09
CA GLU A 48 5.35 8.58 -4.58
C GLU A 48 5.90 7.87 -5.84
N ALA A 49 5.91 6.53 -5.86
CA ALA A 49 6.34 5.76 -7.02
C ALA A 49 5.39 5.90 -8.22
N LEU A 50 4.08 5.93 -7.99
CA LEU A 50 3.07 6.22 -9.03
C LEU A 50 3.32 7.59 -9.67
N ARG A 51 3.48 8.63 -8.83
CA ARG A 51 3.73 10.01 -9.28
C ARG A 51 5.04 10.18 -10.02
N ARG A 52 6.09 9.45 -9.61
CA ARG A 52 7.37 9.45 -10.32
C ARG A 52 7.26 8.80 -11.70
N ARG A 53 6.46 7.75 -11.84
CA ARG A 53 6.34 6.99 -13.08
C ARG A 53 5.41 7.64 -14.10
N TYR A 54 4.26 8.15 -13.66
CA TYR A 54 3.19 8.62 -14.55
C TYR A 54 2.87 10.12 -14.42
N GLY A 55 3.60 10.84 -13.56
CA GLY A 55 3.44 12.29 -13.37
C GLY A 55 2.80 12.67 -12.04
N GLN A 56 3.11 13.88 -11.56
CA GLN A 56 2.78 14.34 -10.20
C GLN A 56 1.26 14.45 -9.92
N ASN A 57 0.45 14.56 -10.96
CA ASN A 57 -1.01 14.72 -10.86
C ASN A 57 -1.76 13.39 -10.85
N LEU A 58 -1.09 12.24 -11.00
CA LEU A 58 -1.76 10.95 -11.00
C LEU A 58 -2.06 10.51 -9.55
N GLU A 59 -3.32 10.15 -9.31
CA GLU A 59 -3.79 9.58 -8.05
C GLU A 59 -4.17 8.10 -8.27
N PRO A 60 -3.93 7.22 -7.28
CA PRO A 60 -4.37 5.84 -7.34
C PRO A 60 -5.90 5.77 -7.32
N TYR A 61 -6.45 4.66 -7.78
CA TYR A 61 -7.90 4.46 -7.75
C TYR A 61 -8.40 4.25 -6.32
N THR A 62 -9.71 4.39 -6.15
CA THR A 62 -10.39 4.00 -4.92
C THR A 62 -11.44 2.93 -5.18
N ILE A 63 -11.58 1.99 -4.25
CA ILE A 63 -12.62 0.97 -4.27
C ILE A 63 -13.31 0.91 -2.92
N ARG A 64 -14.63 0.67 -2.90
CA ARG A 64 -15.36 0.38 -1.67
C ARG A 64 -15.21 -1.10 -1.35
N VAL A 65 -14.76 -1.41 -0.14
CA VAL A 65 -14.62 -2.79 0.33
C VAL A 65 -15.58 -2.98 1.52
N GLY A 66 -16.48 -3.96 1.40
CA GLY A 66 -17.50 -4.27 2.41
C GLY A 66 -18.68 -3.29 2.47
N GLU A 67 -19.60 -3.56 3.42
CA GLU A 67 -20.81 -2.74 3.67
C GLU A 67 -20.49 -1.45 4.44
N GLU A 68 -19.39 -1.41 5.21
CA GLU A 68 -19.01 -0.30 6.09
C GLU A 68 -18.33 0.89 5.41
N SER A 69 -18.77 1.27 4.19
CA SER A 69 -18.38 2.51 3.47
C SER A 69 -16.88 2.84 3.41
N SER A 70 -16.00 1.87 3.62
CA SER A 70 -14.56 2.08 3.72
C SER A 70 -13.96 2.08 2.33
N GLN A 71 -13.65 3.27 1.83
CA GLN A 71 -12.89 3.43 0.59
C GLN A 71 -11.42 3.11 0.84
N ARG A 72 -10.90 2.15 0.08
CA ARG A 72 -9.50 1.74 0.09
C ARG A 72 -8.80 2.18 -1.19
N THR A 73 -7.50 2.43 -1.07
CA THR A 73 -6.63 2.69 -2.22
C THR A 73 -6.43 1.42 -3.03
N ALA A 74 -6.70 1.52 -4.33
CA ALA A 74 -6.63 0.44 -5.29
C ALA A 74 -5.63 0.76 -6.40
N TYR A 75 -4.88 -0.26 -6.79
CA TYR A 75 -3.98 -0.27 -7.93
C TYR A 75 -4.49 -1.29 -8.95
N LEU A 76 -4.28 -1.05 -10.24
CA LEU A 76 -4.74 -1.99 -11.28
C LEU A 76 -3.60 -2.91 -11.73
N HIS A 77 -3.86 -4.21 -11.75
CA HIS A 77 -3.02 -5.20 -12.42
C HIS A 77 -3.25 -5.17 -13.95
N PRO A 78 -2.22 -5.41 -14.78
CA PRO A 78 -0.78 -5.45 -14.46
C PRO A 78 -0.13 -4.06 -14.41
N GLU A 79 -0.83 -3.01 -14.84
CA GLU A 79 -0.29 -1.65 -15.09
C GLU A 79 0.44 -1.02 -13.90
N ASN A 80 -0.07 -1.25 -12.68
CA ASN A 80 0.45 -0.68 -11.45
C ASN A 80 1.28 -1.67 -10.62
N GLN A 81 1.39 -2.93 -11.03
CA GLN A 81 2.21 -3.92 -10.32
C GLN A 81 3.69 -3.51 -10.24
N PRO A 82 4.32 -2.93 -11.29
CA PRO A 82 5.69 -2.44 -11.18
C PRO A 82 5.89 -1.34 -10.13
N ILE A 83 4.85 -0.55 -9.85
CA ILE A 83 4.88 0.50 -8.82
C ILE A 83 4.93 -0.14 -7.43
N LEU A 84 4.07 -1.13 -7.20
CA LEU A 84 4.02 -1.88 -5.94
C LEU A 84 5.36 -2.59 -5.67
N MET A 85 5.97 -3.19 -6.70
CA MET A 85 7.28 -3.82 -6.60
C MET A 85 8.39 -2.81 -6.29
N THR A 86 8.36 -1.64 -6.94
CA THR A 86 9.32 -0.56 -6.67
C THR A 86 9.19 -0.05 -5.23
N ALA A 87 7.96 0.17 -4.77
CA ALA A 87 7.66 0.58 -3.41
C ALA A 87 8.09 -0.48 -2.39
N LEU A 88 7.88 -1.78 -2.67
CA LEU A 88 8.30 -2.88 -1.81
C LEU A 88 9.82 -2.89 -1.61
N ASN A 89 10.58 -2.74 -2.70
CA ASN A 89 12.03 -2.70 -2.63
C ASN A 89 12.53 -1.52 -1.78
N GLN A 90 11.94 -0.33 -1.94
CA GLN A 90 12.27 0.83 -1.12
C GLN A 90 11.84 0.64 0.34
N TYR A 91 10.67 0.04 0.56
CA TYR A 91 10.13 -0.21 1.88
C TYR A 91 11.03 -1.15 2.69
N ARG A 92 11.49 -2.26 2.11
CA ARG A 92 12.44 -3.19 2.75
C ARG A 92 13.76 -2.54 3.15
N GLN A 93 14.16 -1.47 2.48
CA GLN A 93 15.39 -0.74 2.79
C GLN A 93 15.19 0.36 3.84
N CYS A 94 13.95 0.74 4.15
CA CYS A 94 13.67 1.88 5.01
C CYS A 94 13.90 1.58 6.50
N LYS A 95 14.25 2.62 7.26
CA LYS A 95 14.48 2.51 8.72
C LYS A 95 13.24 2.00 9.46
N SER A 96 12.04 2.40 9.01
CA SER A 96 10.77 1.98 9.62
C SER A 96 10.57 0.47 9.52
N TYR A 97 10.86 -0.13 8.36
CA TYR A 97 10.77 -1.57 8.16
C TYR A 97 11.73 -2.31 9.10
N LYS A 98 13.02 -1.95 9.08
CA LYS A 98 14.04 -2.57 9.93
C LYS A 98 13.69 -2.50 11.42
N ARG A 99 13.16 -1.36 11.88
CA ARG A 99 12.72 -1.18 13.27
C ARG A 99 11.55 -2.12 13.61
N ILE A 100 10.56 -2.22 12.73
CA ILE A 100 9.37 -3.06 12.97
C ILE A 100 9.75 -4.54 12.91
N GLU A 101 10.61 -4.94 11.97
CA GLU A 101 11.14 -6.30 11.87
C GLU A 101 11.90 -6.69 13.15
N ALA A 102 12.76 -5.81 13.68
CA ALA A 102 13.44 -6.03 14.95
C ALA A 102 12.47 -6.17 16.13
N GLN A 103 11.41 -5.36 16.18
CA GLN A 103 10.37 -5.46 17.21
C GLN A 103 9.62 -6.80 17.15
N ILE A 104 9.20 -7.21 15.95
CA ILE A 104 8.50 -8.48 15.74
C ILE A 104 9.39 -9.65 16.18
N ARG A 105 10.68 -9.63 15.82
CA ARG A 105 11.62 -10.66 16.23
C ARG A 105 11.78 -10.73 17.75
N ALA A 106 11.94 -9.58 18.42
CA ALA A 106 12.05 -9.52 19.87
C ALA A 106 10.76 -10.00 20.57
N GLU A 107 9.59 -9.74 20.00
CA GLU A 107 8.32 -10.26 20.52
C GLU A 107 8.23 -11.79 20.38
N GLN A 108 8.69 -12.35 19.26
CA GLN A 108 8.74 -13.80 19.05
C GLN A 108 9.73 -14.49 20.00
N GLU A 109 10.90 -13.90 20.22
CA GLU A 109 11.92 -14.42 21.14
C GLU A 109 11.46 -14.39 22.61
N ASN A 110 10.63 -13.41 23.01
CA ASN A 110 10.08 -13.34 24.37
C ASN A 110 8.85 -14.23 24.60
N GLN A 111 8.26 -14.79 23.53
CA GLN A 111 7.13 -15.71 23.58
C GLN A 111 7.54 -17.18 23.49
N ALA A 112 8.82 -17.45 23.22
CA ALA A 112 9.44 -18.77 23.16
C ALA A 112 10.14 -19.11 24.48
#